data_AF-A0ABC8UF21-F1
#
_entry.id   AF-A0ABC8UF21-F1
#
_cell.length_a   1.000
_cell.length_b   1.000
_cell.length_c   1.000
_cell.angle_alpha   90.00
_cell.angle_beta   90.00
_cell.angle_gamma   90.00
#
_symmetry.space_group_name_H-M   'P 1'
#
loop_
_entity.id
_entity.type
_entity.pdbx_description
1 polymer ?
#
loop_
_entity_poly.entity_id
_entity_poly.type
_entity_poly.pdbx_seq_one_letter_code
_entity_poly.pdbx_strand_id
1 'polypeptide(L)'
;MFQSLTMLHIFNIFQVTISYIETAGSTTTRQKALKEQYFFSCNCPHCIKAQFDDIQESAILEGYICKDNACNGFLLRDSDNKGFICQQCGLFRDKEEIKNIASEVKVVSEKASLTLSAGRIL
;
A
#
# COMPACT_ATOMS: atom_id res chain seq x y z
N MET A 1 33.05 7.19 -6.51
CA MET A 1 32.71 6.77 -5.14
C MET A 1 31.57 7.66 -4.67
N PHE A 2 30.32 7.26 -4.90
CA PHE A 2 29.14 8.00 -4.43
C PHE A 2 28.41 7.09 -3.44
N GLN A 3 28.63 7.31 -2.14
CA GLN A 3 27.70 6.87 -1.11
C GLN A 3 26.81 8.07 -0.79
N SER A 4 25.54 7.96 -1.15
CA SER A 4 24.49 8.78 -0.56
C SER A 4 23.29 7.87 -0.29
N LEU A 5 23.35 7.19 0.84
CA LEU A 5 22.20 6.55 1.48
C LEU A 5 21.90 7.36 2.74
N THR A 6 20.92 8.24 2.67
CA THR A 6 20.36 8.91 3.85
C THR A 6 18.86 8.73 3.87
N MET A 7 18.38 7.82 4.75
CA MET A 7 16.96 7.68 5.11
C MET A 7 16.72 7.79 6.63
N LEU A 8 17.62 8.45 7.37
CA LEU A 8 17.36 9.22 8.62
C LEU A 8 18.68 9.86 9.10
N HIS A 9 18.62 10.98 9.82
CA HIS A 9 19.78 11.61 10.44
C HIS A 9 20.22 10.75 11.66
N ILE A 10 21.25 9.91 11.49
CA ILE A 10 21.72 8.98 12.53
C ILE A 10 22.67 9.73 13.47
N PHE A 11 22.16 10.22 14.60
CA PHE A 11 22.98 10.78 15.70
C PHE A 11 22.91 9.89 16.94
N ASN A 12 23.44 8.68 16.82
CA ASN A 12 24.06 7.85 17.87
C ASN A 12 24.30 6.46 17.27
N ILE A 13 25.15 5.65 17.91
CA ILE A 13 25.51 4.28 17.48
C ILE A 13 24.30 3.33 17.71
N PHE A 14 23.16 3.66 17.11
CA PHE A 14 21.93 2.90 17.14
C PHE A 14 21.99 1.78 16.10
N GLN A 15 21.40 0.64 16.46
CA GLN A 15 21.20 -0.49 15.56
C GLN A 15 20.73 0.00 14.19
N VAL A 16 21.50 -0.34 13.15
CA VAL A 16 21.11 -0.07 11.77
C VAL A 16 20.09 -1.13 11.38
N THR A 17 18.85 -0.71 11.13
CA THR A 17 17.77 -1.58 10.66
C THR A 17 17.39 -1.23 9.23
N ILE A 18 17.17 -2.25 8.40
CA ILE A 18 16.65 -2.11 7.03
C ILE A 18 15.30 -2.85 6.92
N SER A 19 14.43 -2.44 6.00
CA SER A 19 13.18 -3.18 5.73
C SER A 19 13.47 -4.39 4.87
N TYR A 20 12.93 -5.54 5.25
CA TYR A 20 13.06 -6.79 4.47
C TYR A 20 11.92 -7.01 3.48
N ILE A 21 10.88 -6.20 3.62
CA ILE A 21 9.63 -6.30 2.87
C ILE A 21 9.28 -4.95 2.27
N GLU A 22 8.34 -4.97 1.32
CA GLU A 22 7.76 -3.75 0.76
C GLU A 22 7.07 -2.92 1.85
N THR A 23 7.40 -1.63 1.90
CA THR A 23 6.89 -0.71 2.94
C THR A 23 5.58 -0.05 2.55
N ALA A 24 5.23 -0.03 1.25
CA ALA A 24 3.99 0.55 0.75
C ALA A 24 2.72 -0.23 1.11
N GLY A 25 2.85 -1.46 1.64
CA GLY A 25 1.70 -2.24 2.12
C GLY A 25 1.19 -1.78 3.49
N SER A 26 -0.08 -2.07 3.79
CA SER A 26 -0.72 -1.83 5.08
C SER A 26 -0.02 -2.57 6.21
N THR A 27 -0.26 -2.18 7.47
CA THR A 27 0.28 -2.92 8.63
C THR A 27 -0.11 -4.40 8.57
N THR A 28 -1.35 -4.71 8.18
CA THR A 28 -1.82 -6.09 8.02
C THR A 28 -1.00 -6.85 6.97
N THR A 29 -0.77 -6.26 5.79
CA THR A 29 0.03 -6.88 4.72
C THR A 29 1.49 -7.08 5.14
N ARG A 30 2.09 -6.08 5.79
CA ARG A 30 3.47 -6.15 6.30
C ARG A 30 3.62 -7.25 7.35
N GLN A 31 2.70 -7.33 8.33
CA GLN A 31 2.71 -8.37 9.35
C GLN A 31 2.56 -9.77 8.75
N LYS A 32 1.66 -9.91 7.77
CA LYS A 32 1.47 -11.17 7.05
C LYS A 32 2.75 -11.60 6.35
N ALA A 33 3.38 -10.72 5.57
CA ALA A 33 4.62 -11.02 4.85
C ALA A 33 5.75 -11.43 5.81
N LEU A 34 5.93 -10.68 6.91
CA LEU A 34 6.95 -10.99 7.92
C LEU A 34 6.70 -12.33 8.63
N LYS A 35 5.43 -12.65 8.92
CA LYS A 35 5.07 -13.90 9.57
C LYS A 35 5.22 -15.10 8.63
N GLU A 36 4.87 -14.95 7.36
CA GLU A 36 4.93 -16.05 6.38
C GLU A 36 6.35 -16.32 5.88
N GLN A 37 7.15 -15.28 5.66
CA GLN A 37 8.50 -15.40 5.09
C GLN A 37 9.60 -15.51 6.15
N TYR A 38 9.41 -14.83 7.28
CA TYR A 38 10.45 -14.69 8.31
C TYR A 38 10.00 -15.15 9.70
N PHE A 39 8.77 -15.68 9.83
CA PHE A 39 8.25 -16.31 11.04
C PHE A 39 8.24 -15.42 12.30
N PHE A 40 8.13 -14.10 12.13
CA PHE A 40 8.00 -13.17 13.26
C PHE A 40 6.89 -12.13 13.05
N SER A 41 6.47 -11.50 14.13
CA SER A 41 5.55 -10.34 14.11
C SER A 41 6.32 -9.07 14.45
N CYS A 42 6.09 -8.01 13.70
CA CYS A 42 6.82 -6.76 13.85
C CYS A 42 6.21 -5.91 14.97
N ASN A 43 7.03 -5.39 15.86
CA ASN A 43 6.62 -4.46 16.92
C ASN A 43 7.25 -3.07 16.74
N CYS A 44 7.55 -2.67 15.50
CA CYS A 44 8.08 -1.34 15.24
C CYS A 44 7.03 -0.26 15.61
N PRO A 45 7.44 1.00 15.85
CA PRO A 45 6.53 2.07 16.22
C PRO A 45 5.35 2.25 15.26
N HIS A 46 5.55 1.97 13.97
CA HIS A 46 4.49 2.05 12.96
C HIS A 46 3.42 0.96 13.15
N CYS A 47 3.85 -0.29 13.35
CA CYS A 47 2.93 -1.42 13.56
C CYS A 47 2.16 -1.32 14.88
N ILE A 48 2.73 -0.67 15.91
CA ILE A 48 2.04 -0.43 17.19
C ILE A 48 0.96 0.64 17.03
N LYS A 49 1.26 1.76 16.35
CA LYS A 49 0.30 2.86 16.15
C LYS A 49 -0.91 2.47 15.30
N ALA A 50 -0.69 1.64 14.28
CA ALA A 50 -1.75 1.21 13.38
C ALA A 50 -2.89 0.46 14.08
N GLN A 51 -2.69 -0.16 15.25
CA GLN A 51 -3.79 -0.82 15.98
C GLN A 51 -4.97 0.12 16.31
N PHE A 52 -4.78 1.44 16.27
CA PHE A 52 -5.82 2.44 16.59
C PHE A 52 -6.34 3.21 15.36
N ASP A 53 -5.51 3.44 14.34
CA ASP A 53 -5.82 4.24 13.14
C ASP A 53 -5.85 3.42 11.82
N ASP A 54 -5.91 2.08 11.90
CA ASP A 54 -5.60 1.18 10.78
C ASP A 54 -6.45 1.39 9.53
N ILE A 55 -7.72 1.78 9.69
CA ILE A 55 -8.70 1.78 8.60
C ILE A 55 -8.35 2.84 7.55
N GLN A 56 -7.99 4.05 7.98
CA GLN A 56 -7.65 5.13 7.06
C GLN A 56 -6.26 4.91 6.45
N GLU A 57 -5.27 4.52 7.26
CA GLU A 57 -3.92 4.22 6.77
C GLU A 57 -3.98 3.10 5.71
N SER A 58 -4.67 2.01 6.02
CA SER A 58 -4.83 0.89 5.09
C SER A 58 -5.59 1.29 3.83
N ALA A 59 -6.59 2.16 3.93
CA ALA A 59 -7.30 2.65 2.75
C ALA A 59 -6.46 3.60 1.88
N ILE A 60 -5.52 4.34 2.47
CA ILE A 60 -4.57 5.18 1.73
C ILE A 60 -3.53 4.31 1.01
N LEU A 61 -3.03 3.28 1.67
CA LEU A 61 -1.95 2.43 1.15
C LEU A 61 -2.46 1.40 0.12
N GLU A 62 -3.62 0.79 0.39
CA GLU A 62 -4.12 -0.38 -0.34
C GLU A 62 -5.58 -0.26 -0.78
N GLY A 63 -6.22 0.88 -0.51
CA GLY A 63 -7.60 1.14 -0.90
C GLY A 63 -7.74 1.72 -2.31
N TYR A 64 -8.99 1.99 -2.68
CA TYR A 64 -9.35 2.61 -3.96
C TYR A 64 -9.85 4.03 -3.74
N ILE A 65 -9.58 4.92 -4.70
CA ILE A 65 -10.10 6.29 -4.67
C ILE A 65 -11.55 6.34 -5.18
N CYS A 66 -12.25 7.42 -4.83
CA CYS A 66 -13.59 7.69 -5.33
C CYS A 66 -13.64 7.68 -6.87
N LYS A 67 -14.80 7.29 -7.42
CA LYS A 67 -15.04 7.37 -8.87
C LYS A 67 -15.26 8.77 -9.40
N ASP A 68 -15.66 9.68 -8.51
CA ASP A 68 -15.84 11.08 -8.83
C ASP A 68 -14.50 11.80 -8.69
N ASN A 69 -14.01 12.36 -9.79
CA ASN A 69 -12.74 13.10 -9.84
C ASN A 69 -12.77 14.39 -9.01
N ALA A 70 -13.94 14.92 -8.67
CA ALA A 70 -14.06 16.06 -7.75
C ALA A 70 -13.96 15.64 -6.27
N CYS A 71 -13.93 14.35 -5.98
CA CYS A 71 -13.92 13.79 -4.63
C CYS A 71 -12.59 13.09 -4.33
N ASN A 72 -11.92 13.52 -3.25
CA ASN A 72 -10.66 12.94 -2.78
C ASN A 72 -10.85 11.85 -1.71
N GLY A 73 -12.05 11.27 -1.65
CA GLY A 73 -12.40 10.25 -0.67
C GLY A 73 -11.87 8.88 -1.06
N PHE A 74 -11.56 8.06 -0.05
CA PHE A 74 -11.23 6.65 -0.24
C PHE A 74 -12.48 5.77 -0.08
N LEU A 75 -12.43 4.60 -0.71
CA LEU A 75 -13.49 3.61 -0.70
C LEU A 75 -13.22 2.55 0.38
N LEU A 76 -14.20 2.29 1.24
CA LEU A 76 -14.20 1.13 2.15
C LEU A 76 -15.24 0.12 1.70
N ARG A 77 -15.06 -1.16 2.07
CA ARG A 77 -16.08 -2.18 1.78
C ARG A 77 -17.40 -1.80 2.44
N ASP A 78 -18.46 -1.99 1.67
CA ASP A 78 -19.81 -1.94 2.22
C ASP A 78 -20.04 -3.10 3.19
N SER A 79 -20.92 -2.86 4.18
CA SER A 79 -21.35 -3.81 5.20
C SER A 79 -21.93 -5.11 4.62
N ASP A 80 -22.67 -5.03 3.51
CA ASP A 80 -23.22 -6.21 2.82
C ASP A 80 -22.19 -6.90 1.91
N ASN A 81 -20.94 -6.40 1.88
CA ASN A 81 -19.89 -6.86 0.98
C ASN A 81 -20.37 -6.91 -0.49
N LYS A 82 -21.25 -5.99 -0.90
CA LYS A 82 -21.72 -5.89 -2.30
C LYS A 82 -20.76 -5.07 -3.17
N GLY A 83 -20.00 -4.18 -2.54
CA GLY A 83 -19.07 -3.29 -3.20
C GLY A 83 -18.35 -2.42 -2.20
N PHE A 84 -18.06 -1.19 -2.60
CA PHE A 84 -17.30 -0.23 -1.82
C PHE A 84 -17.98 1.14 -1.83
N ILE A 85 -17.91 1.84 -0.70
CA ILE A 85 -18.56 3.14 -0.48
C ILE A 85 -17.49 4.19 -0.17
N CYS A 86 -17.58 5.32 -0.87
CA CYS A 86 -16.74 6.49 -0.59
C CYS A 86 -17.06 7.08 0.78
N GLN A 87 -16.04 7.24 1.61
CA GLN A 87 -16.20 7.80 2.97
C GLN A 87 -16.41 9.32 3.00
N GLN A 88 -16.37 10.00 1.86
CA GLN A 88 -16.63 11.44 1.76
C GLN A 88 -17.98 11.77 1.11
N CYS A 89 -18.25 11.24 -0.09
CA CYS A 89 -19.48 11.57 -0.83
C CYS A 89 -20.51 10.44 -0.88
N GLY A 90 -20.22 9.26 -0.30
CA GLY A 90 -21.14 8.13 -0.26
C GLY A 90 -21.34 7.39 -1.59
N LEU A 91 -20.60 7.76 -2.65
CA LEU A 91 -20.71 7.07 -3.94
C LEU A 91 -20.30 5.61 -3.81
N PHE A 92 -21.14 4.74 -4.37
CA PHE A 92 -20.92 3.31 -4.44
C PHE A 92 -20.17 2.91 -5.73
N ARG A 93 -19.20 2.01 -5.58
CA ARG A 93 -18.60 1.23 -6.67
C ARG A 93 -18.84 -0.25 -6.41
N ASP A 94 -19.29 -0.98 -7.42
CA ASP A 94 -19.47 -2.42 -7.29
C ASP A 94 -18.14 -3.19 -7.39
N LYS A 95 -18.19 -4.49 -7.08
CA LYS A 95 -17.01 -5.37 -7.11
C LYS A 95 -16.45 -5.61 -8.50
N GLU A 96 -17.28 -5.54 -9.54
CA GLU A 96 -16.86 -5.79 -10.91
C GLU A 96 -16.05 -4.62 -11.45
N GLU A 97 -16.48 -3.39 -11.19
CA GLU A 97 -15.70 -2.17 -11.45
C GLU A 97 -14.29 -2.26 -10.84
N ILE A 98 -14.20 -2.67 -9.56
CA ILE A 98 -12.93 -2.80 -8.85
C ILE A 98 -12.03 -3.89 -9.44
N LYS A 99 -12.62 -5.02 -9.87
CA LYS A 99 -11.87 -6.08 -10.57
C LYS A 99 -11.29 -5.60 -11.90
N ASN A 100 -12.03 -4.79 -12.63
CA ASN A 100 -11.58 -4.22 -13.90
C ASN A 100 -10.42 -3.25 -13.67
N ILE A 101 -10.50 -2.37 -12.67
CA ILE A 101 -9.39 -1.48 -12.30
C ILE A 101 -8.15 -2.30 -11.92
N ALA A 102 -8.31 -3.34 -11.10
CA ALA A 102 -7.19 -4.19 -10.69
C ALA A 102 -6.54 -4.93 -11.88
N SER A 103 -7.34 -5.37 -12.86
CA SER A 103 -6.82 -6.03 -14.06
C SER A 103 -6.07 -5.06 -14.97
N GLU A 104 -6.57 -3.82 -15.13
CA GLU A 104 -5.90 -2.76 -15.87
C GLU A 104 -4.55 -2.39 -15.24
N VAL A 105 -4.51 -2.19 -13.91
CA VAL A 105 -3.27 -1.90 -13.17
C VAL A 105 -2.26 -3.02 -13.37
N LYS A 106 -2.70 -4.29 -13.30
CA LYS A 106 -1.83 -5.44 -13.53
C LYS A 106 -1.22 -5.40 -14.95
N VAL A 107 -2.04 -5.15 -15.97
CA VAL A 107 -1.56 -5.05 -17.37
C VAL A 107 -0.54 -3.92 -17.53
N VAL A 108 -0.78 -2.76 -16.92
CA VAL A 108 0.16 -1.63 -16.98
C VAL A 108 1.47 -1.97 -16.27
N SER A 109 1.40 -2.58 -15.09
CA SER A 109 2.58 -3.01 -14.32
C SER A 109 3.43 -4.04 -15.08
N GLU A 110 2.79 -5.00 -15.76
CA GLU A 110 3.48 -5.99 -16.59
C GLU A 110 4.18 -5.32 -17.78
N LYS A 111 3.49 -4.41 -18.47
CA LYS A 111 4.10 -3.63 -19.57
C LYS A 111 5.29 -2.78 -19.09
N ALA A 112 5.17 -2.14 -17.93
CA ALA A 112 6.26 -1.36 -17.33
C ALA A 112 7.46 -2.25 -17.01
N SER A 113 7.22 -3.43 -16.43
CA SER A 113 8.28 -4.41 -16.11
C SER A 113 9.02 -4.89 -17.35
N LEU A 114 8.28 -5.20 -18.42
CA LEU A 114 8.88 -5.58 -19.71
C LEU A 114 9.74 -4.44 -20.29
N THR A 115 9.24 -3.20 -20.24
CA THR A 115 9.98 -2.02 -20.72
C THR A 115 11.28 -1.80 -19.97
N LEU A 116 11.25 -1.94 -18.63
CA LEU A 116 12.44 -1.84 -17.77
C LEU A 116 13.45 -2.95 -18.10
N SER A 117 13.00 -4.20 -18.26
CA SER A 117 13.88 -5.33 -18.56
C SER A 117 14.53 -5.24 -19.95
N ALA A 118 13.87 -4.55 -20.89
CA ALA A 118 14.39 -4.32 -22.24
C ALA A 118 15.39 -3.14 -22.35
N GLY A 119 15.72 -2.47 -21.24
CA GLY A 119 16.69 -1.37 -21.23
C GLY A 119 16.25 -0.12 -21.99
N ARG A 120 14.96 0.01 -22.32
CA ARG A 120 14.41 1.20 -22.99
C ARG A 120 13.94 2.20 -21.94
N ILE A 121 14.87 3.01 -21.44
CA ILE A 121 14.55 4.21 -20.66
C ILE A 121 14.59 5.38 -21.65
N LEU A 122 13.46 6.10 -21.78
CA LEU A 122 13.38 7.39 -22.46
C LEU A 122 14.12 8.46 -21.66
#